data_AF-A0A5N5Q7Q2-F1
#
_entry.id   AF-A0A5N5Q7Q2-F1
#
_cell.length_a   1.000
_cell.length_b   1.000
_cell.length_c   1.000
_cell.angle_alpha   90.00
_cell.angle_beta   90.00
_cell.angle_gamma   90.00
#
_symmetry.space_group_name_H-M   'P 1'
#
loop_
_entity.id
_entity.type
_entity.pdbx_description
1 polymer ?
#
loop_
_entity_poly.entity_id
_entity_poly.type
_entity_poly.pdbx_seq_one_letter_code
_entity_poly.pdbx_strand_id
1 'polypeptide(L)'
;MSVIAGSVGIHCKFVKHLSENKGHQNVDWVVEDQEVGSHCNRCHKDDFPLEMTKLNSAIHKPLCSMFNEALAVNSTAFKDWNPETGELEFVGSKTETALLHFAKDLNWAPYQQTRQAADIVQMILVSSECKAMGVVVCIPGGGYRLYLKGASEIITKLCTWHIITAQITELEEENILHTIIFYANQMLHTLAIAYRNFESWPPAGHTSAEDEVPYKMIADQLTLIGIVGIEDPLRPGVKEAVAKCHSAGVTIKMCTGDNVLMARSIASQCGIFMAGGIIMEGPIFHRLSPEERCEIVPRLQVLAHSSPEDKCILVDTLKGLSEIIGVTGDGTNDGPALKHANVGFLMGIAGTEIAKEASDIILMDDNFASIVLAIMWGRCVNDSVHKFLQFQVSVNITAILITFISTISSDQEESVLTAVQLLWINIIMDTFATLALATNPLLPLSSSSTCPLQAPLL
;
A
#
# COMPACT_ATOMS: atom_id res chain seq x y z
N MET A 1 -4.88 -10.18 5.39
CA MET A 1 -4.13 -9.72 6.57
C MET A 1 -4.38 -10.63 7.76
N SER A 2 -3.33 -10.99 8.52
CA SER A 2 -3.48 -11.76 9.77
C SER A 2 -2.38 -11.39 10.77
N VAL A 3 -2.65 -11.53 12.07
CA VAL A 3 -1.61 -11.36 13.11
C VAL A 3 -0.72 -12.61 13.09
N ILE A 4 0.58 -12.39 12.87
CA ILE A 4 1.55 -13.49 12.75
C ILE A 4 2.54 -13.50 13.89
N ALA A 5 2.96 -12.33 14.34
CA ALA A 5 3.91 -12.19 15.44
C ALA A 5 3.51 -11.02 16.31
N GLY A 6 4.13 -10.91 17.49
CA GLY A 6 3.95 -9.78 18.36
C GLY A 6 4.67 -9.95 19.67
N SER A 7 4.43 -9.02 20.58
CA SER A 7 4.90 -9.04 21.95
C SER A 7 3.77 -8.68 22.90
N VAL A 8 3.75 -9.34 24.06
CA VAL A 8 2.94 -8.91 25.21
C VAL A 8 3.88 -8.35 26.25
N GLY A 9 3.63 -7.12 26.67
CA GLY A 9 4.65 -6.31 27.32
C GLY A 9 5.86 -6.16 26.39
N ILE A 10 7.06 -6.30 26.95
CA ILE A 10 8.31 -6.10 26.22
C ILE A 10 8.95 -7.46 25.88
N HIS A 11 9.08 -8.36 26.85
CA HIS A 11 9.90 -9.57 26.72
C HIS A 11 9.21 -10.81 26.15
N CYS A 12 7.88 -10.93 26.32
CA CYS A 12 7.13 -12.09 25.83
C CYS A 12 6.84 -11.92 24.34
N LYS A 13 7.66 -12.52 23.47
CA LYS A 13 7.47 -12.45 22.01
C LYS A 13 6.67 -13.67 21.54
N PHE A 14 5.54 -13.50 20.87
CA PHE A 14 4.72 -14.60 20.37
C PHE A 14 4.72 -14.68 18.83
N VAL A 15 4.54 -15.90 18.30
CA VAL A 15 4.46 -16.19 16.86
C VAL A 15 3.38 -17.25 16.58
N LYS A 16 2.62 -17.10 15.49
CA LYS A 16 1.47 -17.96 15.12
C LYS A 16 1.84 -19.45 14.98
N HIS A 17 2.91 -19.76 14.25
CA HIS A 17 3.47 -21.11 14.12
C HIS A 17 4.99 -21.08 14.22
N LEU A 18 5.53 -21.65 15.30
CA LEU A 18 6.95 -21.48 15.64
C LEU A 18 7.89 -22.22 14.66
N SER A 19 7.41 -23.28 14.00
CA SER A 19 8.16 -24.08 13.03
C SER A 19 8.27 -23.41 11.65
N GLU A 20 7.20 -22.76 11.21
CA GLU A 20 7.10 -22.12 9.89
C GLU A 20 7.68 -20.70 9.92
N ASN A 21 7.51 -20.01 11.05
CA ASN A 21 7.84 -18.60 11.20
C ASN A 21 9.07 -18.37 12.09
N LYS A 22 10.07 -19.26 12.02
CA LYS A 22 11.32 -19.10 12.79
C LYS A 22 12.01 -17.77 12.55
N GLY A 23 11.96 -17.26 11.32
CA GLY A 23 12.51 -15.95 10.95
C GLY A 23 11.83 -14.79 11.67
N HIS A 24 10.59 -14.96 12.15
CA HIS A 24 9.81 -13.93 12.84
C HIS A 24 10.03 -13.90 14.37
N GLN A 25 10.98 -14.68 14.88
CA GLN A 25 11.38 -14.65 16.29
C GLN A 25 12.42 -13.55 16.50
N ASN A 26 12.05 -12.47 17.21
CA ASN A 26 12.98 -11.38 17.52
C ASN A 26 14.03 -11.75 18.60
N VAL A 27 14.02 -12.99 19.11
CA VAL A 27 14.81 -13.39 20.29
C VAL A 27 16.29 -13.66 19.94
N ASP A 28 16.56 -14.10 18.71
CA ASP A 28 17.91 -14.45 18.26
C ASP A 28 18.48 -13.44 17.24
N TRP A 29 17.88 -12.25 17.14
CA TRP A 29 18.37 -11.20 16.24
C TRP A 29 19.68 -10.60 16.77
N VAL A 30 20.68 -10.54 15.90
CA VAL A 30 22.01 -9.99 16.19
C VAL A 30 22.20 -8.74 15.34
N VAL A 31 22.57 -7.62 15.96
CA VAL A 31 22.97 -6.41 15.24
C VAL A 31 24.30 -6.70 14.53
N GLU A 32 24.30 -6.73 13.20
CA GLU A 32 25.53 -6.83 12.40
C GLU A 32 26.29 -5.50 12.47
N ASP A 33 27.03 -5.26 13.56
CA ASP A 33 27.99 -4.16 13.66
C ASP A 33 29.22 -4.46 14.53
N GLN A 34 29.57 -5.74 14.74
CA GLN A 34 30.87 -6.11 15.31
C GLN A 34 31.48 -7.33 14.62
N GLU A 35 32.63 -7.12 14.00
CA GLU A 35 33.49 -8.19 13.49
C GLU A 35 33.91 -9.14 14.63
N VAL A 36 34.06 -10.42 14.24
CA VAL A 36 34.78 -11.52 14.92
C VAL A 36 34.08 -12.25 16.07
N GLY A 37 33.73 -13.52 15.80
CA GLY A 37 33.98 -14.63 16.73
C GLY A 37 32.81 -15.18 17.53
N SER A 38 32.17 -16.23 17.00
CA SER A 38 31.65 -17.40 17.73
C SER A 38 31.22 -17.22 19.20
N HIS A 39 30.08 -16.57 19.43
CA HIS A 39 29.06 -16.92 20.43
C HIS A 39 27.82 -16.05 20.16
N CYS A 40 26.65 -16.64 19.91
CA CYS A 40 25.40 -15.90 19.74
C CYS A 40 25.02 -15.20 21.06
N ASN A 41 25.48 -13.98 21.27
CA ASN A 41 24.97 -13.12 22.34
C ASN A 41 23.64 -12.53 21.87
N ARG A 42 22.53 -12.97 22.49
CA ARG A 42 21.21 -12.33 22.31
C ARG A 42 21.29 -10.86 22.72
N CYS A 43 20.73 -9.96 21.91
CA CYS A 43 20.66 -8.53 22.25
C CYS A 43 19.94 -8.27 23.58
N HIS A 44 18.88 -9.03 23.88
CA HIS A 44 18.17 -8.94 25.16
C HIS A 44 18.02 -10.33 25.78
N LYS A 45 18.62 -10.53 26.96
CA LYS A 45 18.69 -11.85 27.63
C LYS A 45 17.34 -12.33 28.20
N ASP A 46 16.44 -11.39 28.47
CA ASP A 46 15.15 -11.67 29.12
C ASP A 46 14.03 -11.99 28.12
N ASP A 47 14.30 -11.81 26.83
CA ASP A 47 13.32 -12.10 25.77
C ASP A 47 13.15 -13.62 25.60
N PHE A 48 11.89 -14.06 25.53
CA PHE A 48 11.57 -15.47 25.31
C PHE A 48 10.47 -15.63 24.25
N PRO A 49 10.62 -16.59 23.33
CA PRO A 49 9.65 -16.83 22.28
C PRO A 49 8.53 -17.76 22.77
N LEU A 50 7.31 -17.47 22.36
CA LEU A 50 6.13 -18.26 22.67
C LEU A 50 5.33 -18.56 21.39
N GLU A 51 4.75 -19.74 21.33
CA GLU A 51 3.77 -20.04 20.29
C GLU A 51 2.42 -19.42 20.65
N MET A 52 1.73 -18.83 19.66
CA MET A 52 0.47 -18.11 19.87
C MET A 52 -0.58 -18.95 20.60
N THR A 53 -0.64 -20.26 20.33
CA THR A 53 -1.58 -21.18 21.01
C THR A 53 -1.33 -21.31 22.52
N LYS A 54 -0.09 -21.05 22.98
CA LYS A 54 0.31 -21.10 24.38
C LYS A 54 0.19 -19.74 25.08
N LEU A 55 -0.27 -18.70 24.39
CA LEU A 55 -0.39 -17.36 24.96
C LEU A 55 -1.33 -17.34 26.18
N ASN A 56 -2.42 -18.11 26.13
CA ASN A 56 -3.38 -18.23 27.23
C ASN A 56 -2.82 -18.88 28.51
N SER A 57 -1.78 -19.71 28.39
CA SER A 57 -1.14 -20.34 29.55
C SER A 57 0.01 -19.51 30.10
N ALA A 58 0.65 -18.69 29.27
CA ALA A 58 1.74 -17.80 29.68
C ALA A 58 1.25 -16.50 30.33
N ILE A 59 0.04 -16.03 29.99
CA ILE A 59 -0.50 -14.77 30.46
C ILE A 59 -1.53 -14.98 31.58
N HIS A 60 -1.49 -14.11 32.60
CA HIS A 60 -2.52 -14.04 33.64
C HIS A 60 -3.90 -13.71 33.06
N LYS A 61 -4.94 -14.44 33.49
CA LYS A 61 -6.34 -14.28 33.01
C LYS A 61 -6.85 -12.82 32.98
N PRO A 62 -6.60 -11.96 34.00
CA PRO A 62 -7.02 -10.56 33.94
C PRO A 62 -6.37 -9.78 32.79
N LEU A 63 -5.12 -10.07 32.46
CA LEU A 63 -4.43 -9.46 31.32
C LEU A 63 -5.03 -9.93 30.00
N CYS A 64 -5.39 -11.21 29.87
CA CYS A 64 -6.11 -11.70 28.69
C CYS A 64 -7.46 -10.98 28.52
N SER A 65 -8.22 -10.77 29.61
CA SER A 65 -9.49 -10.02 29.56
C SER A 65 -9.27 -8.59 29.11
N MET A 66 -8.30 -7.89 29.72
CA MET A 66 -7.98 -6.51 29.38
C MET A 66 -7.49 -6.37 27.93
N PHE A 67 -6.66 -7.29 27.47
CA PHE A 67 -6.18 -7.30 26.08
C PHE A 67 -7.35 -7.58 25.12
N ASN A 68 -8.22 -8.53 25.44
CA ASN A 68 -9.42 -8.79 24.63
C ASN A 68 -10.37 -7.58 24.60
N GLU A 69 -10.57 -6.89 25.72
CA GLU A 69 -11.34 -5.63 25.79
C GLU A 69 -10.71 -4.55 24.90
N ALA A 70 -9.39 -4.37 24.99
CA ALA A 70 -8.64 -3.42 24.17
C ALA A 70 -8.76 -3.71 22.66
N LEU A 71 -8.96 -4.96 22.24
CA LEU A 71 -9.18 -5.33 20.84
C LEU A 71 -10.65 -5.25 20.42
N ALA A 72 -11.53 -5.83 21.23
CA ALA A 72 -12.95 -5.99 20.91
C ALA A 72 -13.70 -4.67 21.01
N VAL A 73 -13.49 -3.89 22.08
CA VAL A 73 -14.21 -2.64 22.34
C VAL A 73 -13.66 -1.49 21.49
N ASN A 74 -12.33 -1.42 21.33
CA ASN A 74 -11.68 -0.43 20.47
C ASN A 74 -11.68 -0.90 19.01
N SER A 75 -12.85 -1.17 18.43
CA SER A 75 -12.99 -1.61 17.04
C SER A 75 -14.38 -1.29 16.53
N THR A 76 -14.49 -0.80 15.29
CA THR A 76 -15.78 -0.55 14.63
C THR A 76 -16.22 -1.74 13.77
N ALA A 77 -15.31 -2.67 13.47
CA ALA A 77 -15.62 -3.88 12.71
C ALA A 77 -16.72 -4.73 13.38
N PHE A 78 -17.60 -5.32 12.58
CA PHE A 78 -18.70 -6.19 13.02
C PHE A 78 -18.71 -7.47 12.19
N LYS A 79 -19.54 -8.45 12.58
CA LYS A 79 -19.74 -9.66 11.78
C LYS A 79 -20.98 -9.50 10.93
N ASP A 80 -20.85 -9.79 9.66
CA ASP A 80 -21.97 -9.85 8.73
C ASP A 80 -21.90 -11.12 7.88
N TRP A 81 -23.02 -11.45 7.23
CA TRP A 81 -23.10 -12.53 6.27
C TRP A 81 -22.57 -12.06 4.93
N ASN A 82 -21.52 -12.72 4.44
CA ASN A 82 -21.06 -12.48 3.09
C ASN A 82 -22.00 -13.21 2.09
N PRO A 83 -22.70 -12.49 1.18
CA PRO A 83 -23.63 -13.09 0.24
C PRO A 83 -22.96 -13.98 -0.81
N GLU A 84 -21.65 -13.84 -1.04
CA GLU A 84 -20.92 -14.61 -2.05
C GLU A 84 -20.37 -15.94 -1.49
N THR A 85 -19.88 -15.94 -0.24
CA THR A 85 -19.27 -17.12 0.38
C THR A 85 -20.24 -17.89 1.28
N GLY A 86 -21.31 -17.24 1.76
CA GLY A 86 -22.24 -17.83 2.72
C GLY A 86 -21.63 -18.03 4.12
N GLU A 87 -20.51 -17.38 4.41
CA GLU A 87 -19.83 -17.46 5.70
C GLU A 87 -19.98 -16.15 6.50
N LEU A 88 -19.87 -16.28 7.83
CA LEU A 88 -19.90 -15.18 8.78
C LEU A 88 -18.50 -14.55 8.87
N GLU A 89 -18.30 -13.47 8.13
CA GLU A 89 -17.03 -12.75 8.04
C GLU A 89 -17.05 -11.46 8.86
N PHE A 90 -15.86 -11.01 9.26
CA PHE A 90 -15.73 -9.69 9.89
C PHE A 90 -15.66 -8.61 8.80
N VAL A 91 -16.59 -7.67 8.85
CA VAL A 91 -16.66 -6.50 7.98
C VAL A 91 -16.12 -5.29 8.74
N GLY A 92 -15.15 -4.60 8.14
CA GLY A 92 -14.48 -3.44 8.71
C GLY A 92 -13.10 -3.22 8.09
N SER A 93 -12.28 -2.36 8.73
CA SER A 93 -10.89 -2.19 8.29
C SER A 93 -10.11 -3.50 8.42
N LYS A 94 -9.30 -3.83 7.40
CA LYS A 94 -8.51 -5.08 7.35
C LYS A 94 -7.60 -5.28 8.57
N THR A 95 -7.12 -4.18 9.16
CA THR A 95 -6.33 -4.22 10.40
C THR A 95 -7.18 -4.65 11.59
N GLU A 96 -8.40 -4.11 11.72
CA GLU A 96 -9.31 -4.43 12.83
C GLU A 96 -9.85 -5.84 12.73
N THR A 97 -10.21 -6.29 11.52
CA THR A 97 -10.68 -7.65 11.29
C THR A 97 -9.58 -8.66 11.64
N ALA A 98 -8.31 -8.38 11.28
CA ALA A 98 -7.17 -9.21 11.66
C ALA A 98 -6.99 -9.32 13.18
N LEU A 99 -7.21 -8.23 13.94
CA LEU A 99 -7.17 -8.25 15.40
C LEU A 99 -8.32 -9.04 16.03
N LEU A 100 -9.53 -8.94 15.47
CA LEU A 100 -10.69 -9.72 15.93
C LEU A 100 -10.53 -11.20 15.60
N HIS A 101 -9.94 -11.53 14.44
CA HIS A 101 -9.53 -12.89 14.11
C HIS A 101 -8.48 -13.42 15.09
N PHE A 102 -7.50 -12.60 15.47
CA PHE A 102 -6.51 -12.98 16.48
C PHE A 102 -7.14 -13.32 17.84
N ALA A 103 -8.09 -12.49 18.32
CA ALA A 103 -8.84 -12.79 19.54
C ALA A 103 -9.69 -14.08 19.43
N LYS A 104 -10.27 -14.33 18.25
CA LYS A 104 -11.03 -15.56 17.95
C LYS A 104 -10.12 -16.80 17.94
N ASP A 105 -8.96 -16.73 17.28
CA ASP A 105 -7.98 -17.83 17.19
C ASP A 105 -7.47 -18.25 18.59
N LEU A 106 -7.39 -17.29 19.51
CA LEU A 106 -7.01 -17.52 20.91
C LEU A 106 -8.17 -18.01 21.80
N ASN A 107 -9.37 -18.19 21.26
CA ASN A 107 -10.58 -18.56 22.01
C ASN A 107 -10.90 -17.61 23.17
N TRP A 108 -10.65 -16.30 22.99
CA TRP A 108 -11.08 -15.29 23.95
C TRP A 108 -12.59 -15.05 23.90
N ALA A 109 -13.11 -14.32 24.89
CA ALA A 109 -14.54 -14.06 24.99
C ALA A 109 -15.05 -13.40 23.70
N PRO A 110 -16.22 -13.82 23.18
CA PRO A 110 -16.78 -13.29 21.94
C PRO A 110 -16.84 -11.76 21.95
N TYR A 111 -16.43 -11.13 20.85
CA TYR A 111 -16.36 -9.66 20.77
C TYR A 111 -17.72 -8.98 21.05
N GLN A 112 -18.84 -9.61 20.66
CA GLN A 112 -20.19 -9.09 20.93
C GLN A 112 -20.50 -9.02 22.43
N GLN A 113 -20.17 -10.07 23.17
CA GLN A 113 -20.38 -10.11 24.63
C GLN A 113 -19.49 -9.08 25.32
N THR A 114 -18.24 -8.97 24.89
CA THR A 114 -17.27 -8.02 25.44
C THR A 114 -17.70 -6.57 25.19
N ARG A 115 -18.25 -6.27 24.00
CA ARG A 115 -18.80 -4.94 23.68
C ARG A 115 -20.07 -4.61 24.46
N GLN A 116 -20.98 -5.57 24.60
CA GLN A 116 -22.24 -5.37 25.36
C GLN A 116 -21.99 -5.18 26.85
N ALA A 117 -20.92 -5.79 27.38
CA ALA A 117 -20.52 -5.62 28.78
C ALA A 117 -19.79 -4.30 29.05
N ALA A 118 -19.26 -3.64 28.02
CA ALA A 118 -18.51 -2.39 28.16
C ALA A 118 -19.43 -1.17 28.03
N ASP A 119 -19.36 -0.27 29.01
CA ASP A 119 -20.04 1.02 28.97
C ASP A 119 -19.12 2.07 28.34
N ILE A 120 -19.39 2.43 27.08
CA ILE A 120 -18.55 3.30 26.26
C ILE A 120 -18.96 4.76 26.49
N VAL A 121 -18.00 5.57 26.94
CA VAL A 121 -18.21 7.00 27.24
C VAL A 121 -17.86 7.87 26.05
N GLN A 122 -16.69 7.63 25.43
CA GLN A 122 -16.22 8.38 24.27
C GLN A 122 -15.44 7.45 23.35
N MET A 123 -15.63 7.60 22.04
CA MET A 123 -14.87 6.91 21.01
C MET A 123 -14.07 7.93 20.21
N ILE A 124 -12.79 7.65 19.99
CA ILE A 124 -11.85 8.49 19.25
C ILE A 124 -11.51 7.75 17.97
N LEU A 125 -11.97 8.31 16.85
CA LEU A 125 -11.74 7.75 15.53
C LEU A 125 -10.32 8.04 15.03
N VAL A 126 -9.83 7.21 14.13
CA VAL A 126 -8.54 7.41 13.48
C VAL A 126 -8.56 8.69 12.66
N SER A 127 -7.61 9.57 12.92
CA SER A 127 -7.29 10.73 12.09
C SER A 127 -5.87 10.65 11.56
N SER A 128 -5.58 11.37 10.47
CA SER A 128 -4.24 11.46 9.89
C SER A 128 -3.21 12.07 10.86
N GLU A 129 -3.66 12.93 11.77
CA GLU A 129 -2.82 13.55 12.80
C GLU A 129 -2.51 12.59 13.95
N CYS A 130 -3.52 11.87 14.45
CA CYS A 130 -3.35 11.03 15.63
C CYS A 130 -2.81 9.63 15.28
N LYS A 131 -3.08 9.12 14.06
CA LYS A 131 -2.72 7.76 13.59
C LYS A 131 -3.01 6.66 14.63
N ALA A 132 -4.05 6.88 15.43
CA ALA A 132 -4.44 6.05 16.55
C ALA A 132 -5.97 6.10 16.72
N MET A 133 -6.53 5.01 17.22
CA MET A 133 -7.93 4.86 17.58
C MET A 133 -8.03 4.61 19.08
N GLY A 134 -8.99 5.25 19.74
CA GLY A 134 -9.20 5.12 21.17
C GLY A 134 -10.65 4.89 21.56
N VAL A 135 -10.84 4.26 22.71
CA VAL A 135 -12.15 4.16 23.35
C VAL A 135 -12.00 4.30 24.85
N VAL A 136 -12.90 5.09 25.45
CA VAL A 136 -12.98 5.29 26.89
C VAL A 136 -14.16 4.48 27.42
N VAL A 137 -13.88 3.60 28.37
CA VAL A 137 -14.87 2.73 28.99
C VAL A 137 -14.96 2.96 30.49
N CYS A 138 -16.15 2.83 31.06
CA CYS A 138 -16.36 2.82 32.51
C CYS A 138 -15.98 1.44 33.08
N ILE A 139 -15.17 1.42 34.14
CA ILE A 139 -14.72 0.17 34.76
C ILE A 139 -15.76 -0.30 35.80
N PRO A 140 -16.15 -1.59 35.81
CA PRO A 140 -16.97 -2.17 36.87
C PRO A 140 -16.19 -2.17 38.20
N GLY A 141 -16.40 -1.15 39.03
CA GLY A 141 -15.61 -0.90 40.25
C GLY A 141 -15.26 0.56 40.49
N GLY A 142 -15.58 1.45 39.54
CA GLY A 142 -15.29 2.88 39.61
C GLY A 142 -14.06 3.25 38.78
N GLY A 143 -14.07 4.47 38.24
CA GLY A 143 -13.05 4.97 37.33
C GLY A 143 -13.30 4.61 35.87
N TYR A 144 -12.41 5.11 35.01
CA TYR A 144 -12.50 5.04 33.57
C TYR A 144 -11.20 4.51 32.99
N ARG A 145 -11.28 3.76 31.89
CA ARG A 145 -10.11 3.25 31.17
C ARG A 145 -10.16 3.69 29.73
N LEU A 146 -9.08 4.31 29.28
CA LEU A 146 -8.82 4.55 27.88
C LEU A 146 -8.04 3.36 27.32
N TYR A 147 -8.55 2.74 26.27
CA TYR A 147 -7.80 1.83 25.41
C TYR A 147 -7.39 2.56 24.15
N LEU A 148 -6.11 2.49 23.78
CA LEU A 148 -5.55 3.08 22.56
C LEU A 148 -4.86 2.01 21.73
N LYS A 149 -5.09 2.04 20.42
CA LYS A 149 -4.37 1.25 19.43
C LYS A 149 -3.93 2.15 18.29
N GLY A 150 -2.71 2.01 17.80
CA GLY A 150 -2.21 2.88 16.74
C GLY A 150 -0.83 2.49 16.26
N ALA A 151 -0.26 3.32 15.39
CA ALA A 151 1.09 3.12 14.88
C ALA A 151 2.07 2.91 16.05
N SER A 152 2.82 1.81 15.98
CA SER A 152 3.69 1.36 17.08
C SER A 152 4.68 2.45 17.52
N GLU A 153 5.32 3.13 16.58
CA GLU A 153 6.31 4.19 16.83
C GLU A 153 5.74 5.45 17.47
N ILE A 154 4.43 5.68 17.35
CA ILE A 154 3.76 6.86 17.93
C ILE A 154 3.29 6.50 19.33
N ILE A 155 2.53 5.41 19.48
CA ILE A 155 1.96 5.02 20.76
C ILE A 155 3.05 4.64 21.78
N THR A 156 4.12 3.98 21.36
CA THR A 156 5.22 3.59 22.27
C THR A 156 5.94 4.81 22.87
N LYS A 157 6.10 5.90 22.11
CA LYS A 157 6.65 7.17 22.62
C LYS A 157 5.75 7.86 23.66
N LEU A 158 4.45 7.55 23.63
CA LEU A 158 3.47 8.06 24.59
C LEU A 158 3.33 7.16 25.83
N CYS A 159 3.94 5.96 25.80
CA CYS A 159 3.92 5.03 26.91
C CYS A 159 5.02 5.38 27.93
N THR A 160 4.65 5.39 29.21
CA THR A 160 5.58 5.56 30.34
C THR A 160 5.73 4.25 31.14
N TRP A 161 4.75 3.34 31.03
CA TRP A 161 4.74 2.07 31.76
C TRP A 161 4.48 0.88 30.83
N HIS A 162 4.73 -0.32 31.33
CA HIS A 162 4.31 -1.58 30.69
C HIS A 162 3.70 -2.53 31.73
N ILE A 163 3.02 -3.60 31.29
CA ILE A 163 2.13 -4.43 32.14
C ILE A 163 2.81 -5.13 33.35
N ILE A 164 4.08 -5.52 33.24
CA ILE A 164 4.68 -6.51 34.17
C ILE A 164 5.43 -5.81 35.33
N THR A 165 6.14 -4.70 35.11
CA THR A 165 6.86 -3.98 36.17
C THR A 165 7.25 -2.55 35.78
N ALA A 166 6.81 -1.56 36.56
CA ALA A 166 7.36 -0.19 36.64
C ALA A 166 7.57 0.59 35.31
N GLN A 167 8.06 1.82 35.48
CA GLN A 167 8.32 2.77 34.40
C GLN A 167 9.29 2.18 33.36
N ILE A 168 9.03 2.41 32.08
CA ILE A 168 9.89 1.97 30.98
C ILE A 168 11.28 2.55 31.17
N THR A 169 12.29 1.67 31.23
CA THR A 169 13.71 2.01 31.29
C THR A 169 14.29 2.23 29.89
N GLU A 170 15.45 2.89 29.77
CA GLU A 170 16.11 3.13 28.47
C GLU A 170 16.39 1.82 27.70
N LEU A 171 16.82 0.75 28.38
CA LEU A 171 17.07 -0.56 27.78
C LEU A 171 15.79 -1.21 27.22
N GLU A 172 14.67 -0.98 27.89
CA GLU A 172 13.35 -1.47 27.49
C GLU A 172 12.80 -0.70 26.29
N GLU A 173 13.04 0.62 26.24
CA GLU A 173 12.71 1.46 25.09
C GLU A 173 13.51 1.02 23.84
N GLU A 174 14.79 0.73 24.00
CA GLU A 174 15.63 0.15 22.94
C GLU A 174 15.07 -1.20 22.45
N ASN A 175 14.68 -2.11 23.35
CA ASN A 175 14.10 -3.40 22.97
C ASN A 175 12.78 -3.24 22.19
N ILE A 176 11.91 -2.31 22.62
CA ILE A 176 10.67 -1.98 21.91
C ILE A 176 11.00 -1.50 20.49
N LEU A 177 11.93 -0.56 20.35
CA LEU A 177 12.34 -0.02 19.05
C LEU A 177 12.92 -1.13 18.16
N HIS A 178 13.80 -1.97 18.69
CA HIS A 178 14.36 -3.12 17.98
C HIS A 178 13.27 -4.08 17.49
N THR A 179 12.26 -4.34 18.32
CA THR A 179 11.12 -5.19 17.95
C THR A 179 10.31 -4.60 16.81
N ILE A 180 10.05 -3.29 16.86
CA ILE A 180 9.34 -2.58 15.78
C ILE A 180 10.13 -2.66 14.47
N ILE A 181 11.43 -2.37 14.51
CA ILE A 181 12.31 -2.40 13.34
C ILE A 181 12.39 -3.83 12.77
N PHE A 182 12.54 -4.84 13.63
CA PHE A 182 12.61 -6.24 13.24
C PHE A 182 11.34 -6.69 12.50
N TYR A 183 10.17 -6.40 13.06
CA TYR A 183 8.89 -6.71 12.41
C TYR A 183 8.67 -5.91 11.13
N ALA A 184 9.02 -4.62 11.09
CA ALA A 184 8.91 -3.81 9.88
C ALA A 184 9.80 -4.34 8.74
N ASN A 185 11.02 -4.79 9.05
CA ASN A 185 11.91 -5.43 8.07
C ASN A 185 11.33 -6.72 7.48
N GLN A 186 10.39 -7.35 8.17
CA GLN A 186 9.69 -8.56 7.74
C GLN A 186 8.33 -8.28 7.10
N MET A 187 8.07 -7.03 6.69
CA MET A 187 6.79 -6.56 6.14
C MET A 187 5.60 -6.72 7.10
N LEU A 188 5.84 -6.83 8.39
CA LEU A 188 4.76 -6.87 9.36
C LEU A 188 4.36 -5.43 9.72
N HIS A 189 3.10 -5.09 9.46
CA HIS A 189 2.52 -3.84 9.93
C HIS A 189 2.38 -3.90 11.46
N THR A 190 3.20 -3.12 12.15
CA THR A 190 3.25 -3.12 13.61
C THR A 190 2.26 -2.14 14.23
N LEU A 191 1.39 -2.64 15.09
CA LEU A 191 0.43 -1.84 15.86
C LEU A 191 0.75 -1.97 17.36
N ALA A 192 0.85 -0.87 18.08
CA ALA A 192 0.96 -0.91 19.54
C ALA A 192 -0.41 -0.71 20.18
N ILE A 193 -0.62 -1.42 21.28
CA ILE A 193 -1.85 -1.41 22.05
C ILE A 193 -1.48 -1.01 23.46
N ALA A 194 -2.17 0.00 23.98
CA ALA A 194 -1.89 0.60 25.27
C ALA A 194 -3.18 0.96 25.99
N TYR A 195 -3.08 1.18 27.30
CA TYR A 195 -4.20 1.68 28.09
C TYR A 195 -3.76 2.73 29.11
N ARG A 196 -4.73 3.49 29.61
CA ARG A 196 -4.56 4.39 30.76
C ARG A 196 -5.82 4.41 31.60
N ASN A 197 -5.65 4.46 32.91
CA ASN A 197 -6.76 4.56 33.86
C ASN A 197 -6.92 6.01 34.33
N PHE A 198 -8.16 6.44 34.52
CA PHE A 198 -8.55 7.73 35.06
C PHE A 198 -9.50 7.52 36.24
N GLU A 199 -9.37 8.34 37.29
CA GLU A 199 -10.25 8.26 38.46
C GLU A 199 -11.63 8.88 38.20
N SER A 200 -11.69 9.95 37.42
CA SER A 200 -12.91 10.62 37.00
C SER A 200 -12.88 10.93 35.51
N TRP A 201 -14.07 10.97 34.90
CA TRP A 201 -14.25 11.44 33.54
C TRP A 201 -15.29 12.57 33.51
N PRO A 202 -15.00 13.69 32.82
CA PRO A 202 -13.74 14.05 32.17
C PRO A 202 -12.56 14.24 33.17
N PRO A 203 -11.30 14.18 32.71
CA PRO A 203 -10.13 14.35 33.56
C PRO A 203 -10.02 15.78 34.13
N ALA A 204 -9.39 15.92 35.30
CA ALA A 204 -9.24 17.21 35.99
C ALA A 204 -8.47 18.22 35.10
N GLY A 205 -9.15 19.30 34.70
CA GLY A 205 -8.60 20.34 33.81
C GLY A 205 -9.43 20.57 32.53
N HIS A 206 -10.35 19.66 32.19
CA HIS A 206 -11.29 19.90 31.09
C HIS A 206 -12.38 20.87 31.56
N THR A 207 -12.30 22.12 31.11
CA THR A 207 -13.28 23.18 31.44
C THR A 207 -14.13 23.59 30.23
N SER A 208 -14.00 22.88 29.11
CA SER A 208 -14.66 23.23 27.86
C SER A 208 -16.14 22.84 27.84
N ALA A 209 -16.95 23.63 27.15
CA ALA A 209 -18.38 23.41 26.93
C ALA A 209 -18.69 22.30 25.90
N GLU A 210 -17.67 21.59 25.43
CA GLU A 210 -17.79 20.46 24.50
C GLU A 210 -17.78 19.15 25.28
N ASP A 211 -18.72 18.26 24.96
CA ASP A 211 -18.91 16.96 25.62
C ASP A 211 -17.72 15.99 25.40
N GLU A 212 -16.86 16.25 24.41
CA GLU A 212 -15.72 15.39 24.06
C GLU A 212 -14.38 15.93 24.58
N VAL A 213 -13.57 15.03 25.16
CA VAL A 213 -12.21 15.36 25.63
C VAL A 213 -11.22 15.26 24.47
N PRO A 214 -10.35 16.27 24.24
CA PRO A 214 -9.37 16.24 23.17
C PRO A 214 -8.32 15.12 23.33
N TYR A 215 -7.97 14.45 22.23
CA TYR A 215 -6.96 13.36 22.20
C TYR A 215 -5.64 13.72 22.91
N LYS A 216 -5.13 14.93 22.67
CA LYS A 216 -3.85 15.39 23.24
C LYS A 216 -3.83 15.43 24.78
N MET A 217 -4.99 15.55 25.42
CA MET A 217 -5.10 15.61 26.88
C MET A 217 -5.10 14.22 27.54
N ILE A 218 -5.40 13.18 26.77
CA ILE A 218 -5.60 11.81 27.28
C ILE A 218 -4.54 10.84 26.79
N ALA A 219 -3.88 11.16 25.67
CA ALA A 219 -2.85 10.36 25.02
C ALA A 219 -1.43 10.64 25.55
N ASP A 220 -1.27 10.79 26.86
CA ASP A 220 0.02 10.84 27.55
C ASP A 220 0.08 9.79 28.65
N GLN A 221 1.28 9.41 29.10
CA GLN A 221 1.49 8.50 30.22
C GLN A 221 0.73 7.18 30.08
N LEU A 222 0.82 6.56 28.91
CA LEU A 222 0.15 5.30 28.60
C LEU A 222 0.91 4.11 29.20
N THR A 223 0.19 3.00 29.40
CA THR A 223 0.78 1.70 29.75
C THR A 223 0.71 0.76 28.56
N LEU A 224 1.86 0.32 28.05
CA LEU A 224 1.97 -0.56 26.89
C LEU A 224 1.46 -1.97 27.24
N ILE A 225 0.46 -2.44 26.50
CA ILE A 225 -0.04 -3.82 26.57
C ILE A 225 0.80 -4.75 25.70
N GLY A 226 1.14 -4.31 24.50
CA GLY A 226 1.90 -5.12 23.57
C GLY A 226 1.93 -4.54 22.18
N ILE A 227 2.73 -5.18 21.33
CA ILE A 227 2.89 -4.82 19.92
C ILE A 227 2.48 -6.02 19.09
N VAL A 228 1.64 -5.83 18.10
CA VAL A 228 1.21 -6.89 17.19
C VAL A 228 1.72 -6.60 15.78
N GLY A 229 2.30 -7.61 15.15
CA GLY A 229 2.76 -7.60 13.76
C GLY A 229 1.72 -8.29 12.88
N ILE A 230 1.06 -7.49 12.05
CA ILE A 230 0.06 -7.94 11.09
C ILE A 230 0.74 -8.10 9.74
N GLU A 231 0.68 -9.29 9.16
CA GLU A 231 1.17 -9.51 7.81
C GLU A 231 0.08 -9.13 6.80
N ASP A 232 0.47 -8.37 5.79
CA ASP A 232 -0.28 -8.23 4.54
C ASP A 232 0.51 -8.90 3.40
N PRO A 233 0.11 -10.10 2.98
CA PRO A 233 0.89 -10.87 2.00
C PRO A 233 0.86 -10.18 0.64
N LEU A 234 2.00 -10.23 -0.06
CA LEU A 234 2.08 -9.81 -1.44
C LEU A 234 1.12 -10.63 -2.32
N ARG A 235 0.42 -9.95 -3.24
CA ARG A 235 -0.41 -10.64 -4.23
C ARG A 235 0.46 -11.56 -5.10
N PRO A 236 -0.03 -12.76 -5.46
CA PRO A 236 0.71 -13.69 -6.30
C PRO A 236 1.03 -13.05 -7.66
N GLY A 237 2.22 -13.32 -8.20
CA GLY A 237 2.64 -12.82 -9.52
C GLY A 237 3.17 -11.38 -9.55
N VAL A 238 3.03 -10.58 -8.48
CA VAL A 238 3.53 -9.19 -8.46
C VAL A 238 5.03 -9.12 -8.74
N LYS A 239 5.84 -9.98 -8.11
CA LYS A 239 7.30 -10.00 -8.30
C LYS A 239 7.69 -10.25 -9.76
N GLU A 240 7.04 -11.21 -10.40
CA GLU A 240 7.29 -11.55 -11.81
C GLU A 240 6.83 -10.43 -12.74
N ALA A 241 5.69 -9.80 -12.43
CA ALA A 241 5.16 -8.70 -13.20
C ALA A 241 6.04 -7.43 -13.10
N VAL A 242 6.56 -7.12 -11.91
CA VAL A 242 7.56 -6.04 -11.70
C VAL A 242 8.82 -6.32 -12.51
N ALA A 243 9.34 -7.55 -12.49
CA ALA A 243 10.50 -7.93 -13.29
C ALA A 243 10.24 -7.80 -14.80
N LYS A 244 9.04 -8.19 -15.27
CA LYS A 244 8.63 -8.00 -16.68
C LYS A 244 8.59 -6.52 -17.06
N CYS A 245 8.01 -5.68 -16.21
CA CYS A 245 7.99 -4.22 -16.43
C CYS A 245 9.41 -3.64 -16.55
N HIS A 246 10.32 -4.01 -15.64
CA HIS A 246 11.72 -3.57 -15.70
C HIS A 246 12.41 -4.04 -16.98
N SER A 247 12.21 -5.30 -17.38
CA SER A 247 12.77 -5.84 -18.64
C SER A 247 12.25 -5.12 -19.89
N ALA A 248 11.06 -4.51 -19.79
CA ALA A 248 10.42 -3.75 -20.85
C ALA A 248 10.73 -2.25 -20.83
N GLY A 249 11.65 -1.80 -19.96
CA GLY A 249 12.03 -0.40 -19.83
C GLY A 249 11.02 0.47 -19.06
N VAL A 250 10.09 -0.13 -18.32
CA VAL A 250 9.13 0.59 -17.48
C VAL A 250 9.73 0.75 -16.07
N THR A 251 9.87 2.00 -15.62
CA THR A 251 10.33 2.30 -14.27
C THR A 251 9.15 2.31 -13.30
N ILE A 252 9.16 1.42 -12.31
CA ILE A 252 8.14 1.36 -11.26
C ILE A 252 8.61 2.17 -10.05
N LYS A 253 7.72 3.00 -9.50
CA LYS A 253 7.93 3.77 -8.28
C LYS A 253 6.81 3.44 -7.29
N MET A 254 7.17 3.17 -6.04
CA MET A 254 6.20 2.91 -4.97
C MET A 254 5.86 4.23 -4.26
N CYS A 255 4.58 4.47 -4.03
CA CYS A 255 4.10 5.59 -3.23
C CYS A 255 3.07 5.10 -2.21
N THR A 256 3.39 5.17 -0.92
CA THR A 256 2.56 4.63 0.16
C THR A 256 2.50 5.57 1.37
N GLY A 257 1.37 5.51 2.09
CA GLY A 257 1.20 6.14 3.40
C GLY A 257 1.89 5.37 4.54
N ASP A 258 2.40 4.17 4.25
CA ASP A 258 3.10 3.33 5.22
C ASP A 258 4.46 3.90 5.63
N ASN A 259 5.00 3.35 6.72
CA ASN A 259 6.33 3.68 7.24
C ASN A 259 7.43 3.35 6.23
N VAL A 260 8.45 4.20 6.18
CA VAL A 260 9.69 4.05 5.42
C VAL A 260 10.29 2.64 5.55
N LEU A 261 10.39 2.12 6.77
CA LEU A 261 11.02 0.80 7.00
C LEU A 261 10.23 -0.32 6.33
N MET A 262 8.90 -0.27 6.46
CA MET A 262 8.00 -1.24 5.88
C MET A 262 7.95 -1.10 4.35
N ALA A 263 7.80 0.14 3.84
CA ALA A 263 7.82 0.44 2.42
C ALA A 263 9.13 -0.02 1.75
N ARG A 264 10.28 0.17 2.42
CA ARG A 264 11.59 -0.32 1.97
C ARG A 264 11.62 -1.84 1.89
N SER A 265 11.12 -2.54 2.90
CA SER A 265 11.07 -4.02 2.88
C SER A 265 10.17 -4.51 1.75
N ILE A 266 8.97 -3.93 1.59
CA ILE A 266 8.04 -4.28 0.51
C ILE A 266 8.66 -4.03 -0.85
N ALA A 267 9.20 -2.85 -1.08
CA ALA A 267 9.82 -2.49 -2.35
C ALA A 267 11.01 -3.40 -2.69
N SER A 268 11.82 -3.79 -1.70
CA SER A 268 12.96 -4.68 -1.90
C SER A 268 12.53 -6.08 -2.31
N GLN A 269 11.55 -6.67 -1.63
CA GLN A 269 11.08 -8.02 -1.97
C GLN A 269 10.27 -8.08 -3.26
N CYS A 270 9.57 -6.99 -3.63
CA CYS A 270 8.91 -6.85 -4.92
C CYS A 270 9.88 -6.65 -6.08
N GLY A 271 11.13 -6.27 -5.80
CA GLY A 271 12.13 -5.91 -6.82
C GLY A 271 11.97 -4.49 -7.36
N ILE A 272 11.21 -3.62 -6.69
CA ILE A 272 11.03 -2.21 -7.04
C ILE A 272 12.25 -1.40 -6.57
N PHE A 273 12.77 -1.70 -5.38
CA PHE A 273 13.95 -1.04 -4.84
C PHE A 273 15.22 -1.70 -5.38
N MET A 274 15.99 -0.96 -6.17
CA MET A 274 17.24 -1.39 -6.80
C MET A 274 18.42 -0.56 -6.28
N ALA A 275 19.64 -1.09 -6.42
CA ALA A 275 20.86 -0.39 -6.00
C ALA A 275 20.97 1.00 -6.63
N GLY A 276 21.21 2.03 -5.81
CA GLY A 276 21.27 3.43 -6.23
C GLY A 276 19.94 4.19 -6.24
N GLY A 277 18.83 3.52 -5.90
CA GLY A 277 17.54 4.15 -5.69
C GLY A 277 17.46 4.99 -4.41
N ILE A 278 16.63 6.02 -4.43
CA ILE A 278 16.36 6.88 -3.27
C ILE A 278 15.02 6.51 -2.65
N ILE A 279 14.98 6.45 -1.32
CA ILE A 279 13.77 6.35 -0.51
C ILE A 279 13.61 7.67 0.23
N MET A 280 12.40 8.24 0.21
CA MET A 280 12.11 9.52 0.84
C MET A 280 10.76 9.50 1.55
N GLU A 281 10.60 10.34 2.56
CA GLU A 281 9.33 10.59 3.23
C GLU A 281 8.55 11.73 2.56
N GLY A 282 7.22 11.59 2.47
CA GLY A 282 6.30 12.60 1.94
C GLY A 282 6.53 14.01 2.51
N PRO A 283 6.59 14.20 3.84
CA PRO A 283 6.84 15.50 4.45
C PRO A 283 8.16 16.16 4.06
N ILE A 284 9.19 15.36 3.73
CA ILE A 284 10.47 15.87 3.24
C ILE A 284 10.32 16.25 1.76
N PHE A 285 9.68 15.40 0.97
CA PHE A 285 9.45 15.61 -0.46
C PHE A 285 8.66 16.89 -0.76
N HIS A 286 7.59 17.16 0.01
CA HIS A 286 6.80 18.37 -0.15
C HIS A 286 7.57 19.66 0.19
N ARG A 287 8.62 19.59 1.01
CA ARG A 287 9.43 20.77 1.38
C ARG A 287 10.49 21.13 0.35
N LEU A 288 10.83 20.20 -0.55
CA LEU A 288 11.81 20.45 -1.61
C LEU A 288 11.31 21.50 -2.60
N SER A 289 12.24 22.26 -3.18
CA SER A 289 11.93 23.18 -4.27
C SER A 289 11.56 22.41 -5.56
N PRO A 290 10.83 23.02 -6.51
CA PRO A 290 10.52 22.38 -7.78
C PRO A 290 11.77 21.90 -8.54
N GLU A 291 12.86 22.66 -8.48
CA GLU A 291 14.13 22.32 -9.14
C GLU A 291 14.79 21.11 -8.48
N GLU A 292 14.86 21.08 -7.15
CA GLU A 292 15.40 19.95 -6.38
C GLU A 292 14.59 18.66 -6.62
N ARG A 293 13.25 18.80 -6.73
CA ARG A 293 12.38 17.66 -7.04
C ARG A 293 12.70 17.10 -8.42
N CYS A 294 12.88 17.93 -9.44
CA CYS A 294 13.25 17.47 -10.79
C CYS A 294 14.55 16.67 -10.83
N GLU A 295 15.53 16.98 -9.96
CA GLU A 295 16.78 16.22 -9.87
C GLU A 295 16.65 14.89 -9.12
N ILE A 296 15.81 14.85 -8.08
CA ILE A 296 15.67 13.67 -7.20
C ILE A 296 14.66 12.66 -7.75
N VAL A 297 13.54 13.13 -8.30
CA VAL A 297 12.41 12.31 -8.77
C VAL A 297 12.82 11.19 -9.73
N PRO A 298 13.75 11.38 -10.70
CA PRO A 298 14.20 10.28 -11.55
C PRO A 298 14.77 9.09 -10.76
N ARG A 299 15.55 9.36 -9.70
CA ARG A 299 16.17 8.35 -8.83
C ARG A 299 15.29 7.88 -7.67
N LEU A 300 14.22 8.63 -7.36
CA LEU A 300 13.27 8.28 -6.31
C LEU A 300 12.51 6.99 -6.70
N GLN A 301 12.64 5.94 -5.89
CA GLN A 301 11.97 4.67 -6.12
C GLN A 301 10.83 4.43 -5.13
N VAL A 302 10.96 4.94 -3.90
CA VAL A 302 9.96 4.77 -2.84
C VAL A 302 9.69 6.11 -2.17
N LEU A 303 8.43 6.54 -2.21
CA LEU A 303 7.92 7.65 -1.41
C LEU A 303 7.02 7.06 -0.31
N ALA A 304 7.49 7.10 0.92
CA ALA A 304 6.80 6.58 2.09
C ALA A 304 6.15 7.73 2.89
N HIS A 305 5.20 7.41 3.77
CA HIS A 305 4.45 8.43 4.52
C HIS A 305 3.84 9.53 3.63
N SER A 306 3.47 9.19 2.39
CA SER A 306 2.93 10.14 1.43
C SER A 306 1.50 10.53 1.75
N SER A 307 1.18 11.83 1.74
CA SER A 307 -0.20 12.31 1.70
C SER A 307 -0.80 12.19 0.28
N PRO A 308 -2.13 12.31 0.10
CA PRO A 308 -2.75 12.40 -1.22
C PRO A 308 -2.15 13.52 -2.10
N GLU A 309 -1.78 14.65 -1.50
CA GLU A 309 -1.16 15.78 -2.17
C GLU A 309 0.26 15.44 -2.65
N ASP A 310 1.04 14.73 -1.83
CA ASP A 310 2.39 14.29 -2.20
C ASP A 310 2.38 13.37 -3.42
N LYS A 311 1.36 12.49 -3.51
CA LYS A 311 1.14 11.62 -4.69
C LYS A 311 0.91 12.43 -5.95
N CYS A 312 0.07 13.46 -5.87
CA CYS A 312 -0.21 14.35 -7.00
C CYS A 312 1.04 15.11 -7.44
N ILE A 313 1.79 15.70 -6.50
CA ILE A 313 3.01 16.44 -6.77
C ILE A 313 4.06 15.55 -7.47
N LEU A 314 4.19 14.29 -7.04
CA LEU A 314 5.09 13.34 -7.68
C LEU A 314 4.71 13.10 -9.15
N VAL A 315 3.42 12.88 -9.41
CA VAL A 315 2.88 12.67 -10.76
C VAL A 315 3.11 13.91 -11.63
N ASP A 316 2.81 15.10 -11.12
CA ASP A 316 2.97 16.35 -11.85
C ASP A 316 4.45 16.66 -12.16
N THR A 317 5.36 16.37 -11.22
CA THR A 317 6.80 16.55 -11.44
C THR A 317 7.31 15.60 -12.53
N LEU A 318 6.88 14.33 -12.51
CA LEU A 318 7.24 13.35 -13.54
C LEU A 318 6.69 13.74 -14.92
N LYS A 319 5.44 14.23 -14.99
CA LYS A 319 4.86 14.76 -16.23
C LYS A 319 5.62 15.99 -16.74
N GLY A 320 6.08 16.85 -15.84
CA GLY A 320 6.94 18.00 -16.18
C GLY A 320 8.27 17.59 -16.83
N LEU A 321 8.78 16.40 -16.50
CA LEU A 321 9.95 15.79 -17.13
C LEU A 321 9.65 15.10 -18.47
N SER A 322 8.45 15.28 -19.03
CA SER A 322 7.98 14.67 -20.28
C SER A 322 7.88 13.14 -20.25
N GLU A 323 7.75 12.55 -19.06
CA GLU A 323 7.49 11.11 -18.89
C GLU A 323 5.99 10.80 -18.99
N ILE A 324 5.65 9.59 -19.45
CA ILE A 324 4.27 9.07 -19.46
C ILE A 324 4.01 8.27 -18.20
N ILE A 325 3.03 8.71 -17.41
CA ILE A 325 2.80 8.19 -16.07
C ILE A 325 1.47 7.45 -16.01
N GLY A 326 1.58 6.15 -15.69
CA GLY A 326 0.46 5.34 -15.23
C GLY A 326 0.44 5.31 -13.71
N VAL A 327 -0.68 5.64 -13.09
CA VAL A 327 -0.86 5.54 -11.63
C VAL A 327 -1.78 4.38 -11.33
N THR A 328 -1.47 3.58 -10.30
CA THR A 328 -2.36 2.55 -9.79
C THR A 328 -2.73 2.84 -8.34
N GLY A 329 -4.01 2.64 -7.99
CA GLY A 329 -4.52 2.88 -6.64
C GLY A 329 -5.74 2.01 -6.34
N ASP A 330 -6.15 2.00 -5.07
CA ASP A 330 -7.35 1.34 -4.56
C ASP A 330 -8.15 2.23 -3.59
N GLY A 331 -7.55 3.29 -3.05
CA GLY A 331 -8.19 4.16 -2.06
C GLY A 331 -8.79 5.44 -2.63
N THR A 332 -9.66 6.08 -1.84
CA THR A 332 -10.10 7.47 -2.06
C THR A 332 -8.93 8.45 -2.08
N ASN A 333 -7.87 8.15 -1.32
CA ASN A 333 -6.62 8.92 -1.24
C ASN A 333 -5.87 8.98 -2.58
N ASP A 334 -6.09 8.02 -3.48
CA ASP A 334 -5.42 7.95 -4.78
C ASP A 334 -6.19 8.66 -5.89
N GLY A 335 -7.46 9.03 -5.64
CA GLY A 335 -8.34 9.65 -6.63
C GLY A 335 -7.73 10.87 -7.33
N PRO A 336 -7.17 11.86 -6.61
CA PRO A 336 -6.52 13.01 -7.23
C PRO A 336 -5.34 12.61 -8.13
N ALA A 337 -4.50 11.68 -7.69
CA ALA A 337 -3.33 11.22 -8.44
C ALA A 337 -3.72 10.40 -9.68
N LEU A 338 -4.75 9.56 -9.58
CA LEU A 338 -5.32 8.80 -10.70
C LEU A 338 -5.79 9.74 -11.81
N LYS A 339 -6.50 10.82 -11.44
CA LYS A 339 -7.01 11.81 -12.39
C LYS A 339 -5.92 12.69 -13.02
N HIS A 340 -4.83 12.96 -12.31
CA HIS A 340 -3.71 13.75 -12.84
C HIS A 340 -2.77 12.92 -13.71
N ALA A 341 -2.77 11.59 -13.57
CA ALA A 341 -1.96 10.69 -14.38
C ALA A 341 -2.31 10.78 -15.88
N ASN A 342 -1.44 10.25 -16.74
CA ASN A 342 -1.80 10.05 -18.15
C ASN A 342 -2.79 8.90 -18.32
N VAL A 343 -2.67 7.87 -17.46
CA VAL A 343 -3.59 6.74 -17.37
C VAL A 343 -3.74 6.33 -15.91
N GLY A 344 -4.96 6.37 -15.38
CA GLY A 344 -5.30 5.89 -14.04
C GLY A 344 -5.80 4.43 -14.06
N PHE A 345 -5.12 3.54 -13.32
CA PHE A 345 -5.51 2.14 -13.10
C PHE A 345 -6.12 1.96 -11.71
N LEU A 346 -7.33 1.41 -11.64
CA LEU A 346 -7.98 1.10 -10.37
C LEU A 346 -8.15 -0.40 -10.16
N MET A 347 -7.94 -0.84 -8.93
CA MET A 347 -8.32 -2.19 -8.47
C MET A 347 -9.84 -2.28 -8.32
N GLY A 348 -10.51 -3.19 -9.04
CA GLY A 348 -11.97 -3.26 -9.12
C GLY A 348 -12.68 -3.78 -7.86
N ILE A 349 -12.05 -4.69 -7.10
CA ILE A 349 -12.61 -5.30 -5.90
C ILE A 349 -12.26 -4.46 -4.67
N ALA A 350 -10.99 -4.08 -4.51
CA ALA A 350 -10.54 -3.24 -3.40
C ALA A 350 -10.89 -1.75 -3.58
N GLY A 351 -11.18 -1.31 -4.80
CA GLY A 351 -11.35 0.09 -5.18
C GLY A 351 -12.64 0.73 -4.67
N THR A 352 -12.51 1.93 -4.12
CA THR A 352 -13.67 2.76 -3.73
C THR A 352 -14.41 3.34 -4.95
N GLU A 353 -15.72 3.56 -4.83
CA GLU A 353 -16.54 4.12 -5.92
C GLU A 353 -16.05 5.49 -6.41
N ILE A 354 -15.58 6.33 -5.50
CA ILE A 354 -15.00 7.64 -5.85
C ILE A 354 -13.75 7.48 -6.73
N ALA A 355 -12.95 6.45 -6.46
CA ALA A 355 -11.76 6.17 -7.24
C ALA A 355 -12.10 5.56 -8.62
N LYS A 356 -13.25 4.87 -8.77
CA LYS A 356 -13.77 4.38 -10.07
C LYS A 356 -14.06 5.54 -11.02
N GLU A 357 -14.71 6.59 -10.54
CA GLU A 357 -15.00 7.79 -11.34
C GLU A 357 -13.73 8.57 -11.76
N ALA A 358 -12.65 8.44 -11.00
CA ALA A 358 -11.38 9.12 -11.27
C ALA A 358 -10.42 8.31 -12.15
N SER A 359 -10.73 7.05 -12.46
CA SER A 359 -9.84 6.12 -13.18
C SER A 359 -10.23 5.93 -14.65
N ASP A 360 -9.25 5.61 -15.49
CA ASP A 360 -9.47 5.35 -16.92
C ASP A 360 -9.66 3.85 -17.20
N ILE A 361 -8.97 2.99 -16.44
CA ILE A 361 -8.99 1.53 -16.61
C ILE A 361 -9.24 0.86 -15.25
N ILE A 362 -10.26 0.01 -15.19
CA ILE A 362 -10.60 -0.76 -13.98
C ILE A 362 -10.17 -2.23 -14.16
N LEU A 363 -9.37 -2.72 -13.21
CA LEU A 363 -8.90 -4.10 -13.15
C LEU A 363 -9.90 -4.95 -12.35
N MET A 364 -10.74 -5.72 -13.05
CA MET A 364 -11.80 -6.52 -12.43
C MET A 364 -11.28 -7.64 -11.51
N ASP A 365 -10.01 -8.05 -11.67
CA ASP A 365 -9.38 -9.18 -10.97
C ASP A 365 -8.38 -8.76 -9.88
N ASP A 366 -8.18 -7.45 -9.66
CA ASP A 366 -7.17 -6.87 -8.76
C ASP A 366 -5.74 -7.43 -8.97
N ASN A 367 -5.41 -7.86 -10.19
CA ASN A 367 -4.11 -8.47 -10.47
C ASN A 367 -3.17 -7.48 -11.18
N PHE A 368 -1.98 -7.27 -10.60
CA PHE A 368 -0.96 -6.43 -11.21
C PHE A 368 -0.46 -6.97 -12.56
N ALA A 369 -0.57 -8.28 -12.81
CA ALA A 369 -0.26 -8.87 -14.11
C ALA A 369 -1.15 -8.32 -15.25
N SER A 370 -2.37 -7.88 -14.95
CA SER A 370 -3.28 -7.29 -15.92
C SER A 370 -2.79 -5.93 -16.43
N ILE A 371 -2.05 -5.18 -15.60
CA ILE A 371 -1.38 -3.94 -16.04
C ILE A 371 -0.29 -4.26 -17.07
N VAL A 372 0.49 -5.32 -16.83
CA VAL A 372 1.52 -5.77 -17.77
C VAL A 372 0.91 -6.13 -19.12
N LEU A 373 -0.24 -6.84 -19.12
CA LEU A 373 -1.00 -7.14 -20.32
C LEU A 373 -1.55 -5.89 -21.00
N ALA A 374 -2.04 -4.90 -20.25
CA ALA A 374 -2.51 -3.64 -20.82
C ALA A 374 -1.38 -2.89 -21.55
N ILE A 375 -0.16 -2.88 -20.98
CA ILE A 375 1.02 -2.30 -21.64
C ILE A 375 1.37 -3.07 -22.93
N MET A 376 1.29 -4.40 -22.92
CA MET A 376 1.49 -5.23 -24.13
C MET A 376 0.52 -4.86 -25.25
N TRP A 377 -0.78 -4.78 -24.91
CA TRP A 377 -1.82 -4.41 -25.85
C TRP A 377 -1.62 -3.01 -26.39
N GLY A 378 -1.29 -2.04 -25.52
CA GLY A 378 -1.02 -0.66 -25.92
C GLY A 378 0.13 -0.57 -26.94
N ARG A 379 1.24 -1.28 -26.70
CA ARG A 379 2.37 -1.33 -27.66
C ARG A 379 1.97 -2.00 -28.98
N CYS A 380 1.24 -3.11 -28.92
CA CYS A 380 0.79 -3.84 -30.11
C CYS A 380 -0.13 -2.99 -30.99
N VAL A 381 -1.03 -2.22 -30.37
CA VAL A 381 -1.91 -1.28 -31.08
C VAL A 381 -1.09 -0.16 -31.71
N ASN A 382 -0.15 0.44 -30.96
CA ASN A 382 0.72 1.50 -31.49
C ASN A 382 1.54 1.03 -32.70
N ASP A 383 2.19 -0.13 -32.60
CA ASP A 383 2.97 -0.71 -33.70
C ASP A 383 2.10 -1.00 -34.94
N SER A 384 0.85 -1.43 -34.71
CA SER A 384 -0.11 -1.65 -35.79
C SER A 384 -0.47 -0.32 -36.45
N VAL A 385 -0.71 0.74 -35.68
CA VAL A 385 -1.05 2.08 -36.20
C VAL A 385 0.08 2.63 -37.05
N HIS A 386 1.34 2.49 -36.64
CA HIS A 386 2.49 2.90 -37.45
C HIS A 386 2.56 2.12 -38.78
N LYS A 387 2.39 0.80 -38.76
CA LYS A 387 2.39 -0.03 -39.99
C LYS A 387 1.25 0.38 -40.93
N PHE A 388 0.08 0.68 -40.37
CA PHE A 388 -1.06 1.18 -41.12
C PHE A 388 -0.77 2.55 -41.75
N LEU A 389 -0.26 3.50 -40.98
CA LEU A 389 0.10 4.83 -41.49
C LEU A 389 1.18 4.74 -42.58
N GLN A 390 2.18 3.87 -42.41
CA GLN A 390 3.21 3.64 -43.41
C GLN A 390 2.61 3.11 -44.73
N PHE A 391 1.70 2.15 -44.65
CA PHE A 391 0.98 1.64 -45.83
C PHE A 391 0.15 2.73 -46.49
N GLN A 392 -0.66 3.46 -45.72
CA GLN A 392 -1.56 4.51 -46.21
C GLN A 392 -0.79 5.65 -46.89
N VAL A 393 0.27 6.14 -46.25
CA VAL A 393 1.11 7.21 -46.79
C VAL A 393 1.83 6.75 -48.05
N SER A 394 2.39 5.53 -48.07
CA SER A 394 3.11 4.99 -49.22
C SER A 394 2.22 4.90 -50.47
N VAL A 395 0.99 4.39 -50.32
CA VAL A 395 0.09 4.25 -51.47
C VAL A 395 -0.44 5.61 -51.93
N ASN A 396 -0.78 6.51 -51.00
CA ASN A 396 -1.24 7.87 -51.36
C ASN A 396 -0.16 8.66 -52.11
N ILE A 397 1.09 8.63 -51.65
CA ILE A 397 2.21 9.27 -52.35
C ILE A 397 2.41 8.63 -53.74
N THR A 398 2.36 7.31 -53.83
CA THR A 398 2.51 6.60 -55.12
C THR A 398 1.39 6.95 -56.09
N ALA A 399 0.13 6.98 -55.64
CA ALA A 399 -1.01 7.37 -56.47
C ALA A 399 -0.88 8.80 -56.99
N ILE A 400 -0.51 9.75 -56.11
CA ILE A 400 -0.29 11.15 -56.50
C ILE A 400 0.85 11.26 -57.54
N LEU A 401 1.98 10.59 -57.30
CA LEU A 401 3.12 10.62 -58.21
C LEU A 401 2.79 10.02 -59.58
N ILE A 402 2.08 8.88 -59.63
CA ILE A 402 1.66 8.25 -60.87
C ILE A 402 0.71 9.16 -61.64
N THR A 403 -0.30 9.72 -60.98
CA THR A 403 -1.25 10.66 -61.61
C THR A 403 -0.50 11.88 -62.15
N PHE A 404 0.38 12.49 -61.35
CA PHE A 404 1.13 13.68 -61.75
C PHE A 404 2.07 13.43 -62.94
N ILE A 405 2.91 12.38 -62.87
CA ILE A 405 3.85 12.03 -63.95
C ILE A 405 3.08 11.65 -65.23
N SER A 406 1.99 10.90 -65.09
CA SER A 406 1.14 10.52 -66.22
C SER A 406 0.52 11.71 -66.92
N THR A 407 -0.01 12.68 -66.17
CA THR A 407 -0.64 13.88 -66.75
C THR A 407 0.39 14.69 -67.54
N ILE A 408 1.61 14.83 -67.04
CA ILE A 408 2.68 15.59 -67.71
C ILE A 408 3.22 14.84 -68.93
N SER A 409 3.30 13.51 -68.87
CA SER A 409 3.87 12.71 -69.97
C SER A 409 2.88 12.43 -71.11
N SER A 410 1.59 12.70 -70.93
CA SER A 410 0.56 12.43 -71.92
C SER A 410 0.35 13.64 -72.82
N ASP A 411 0.38 13.43 -74.15
CA ASP A 411 0.10 14.49 -75.14
C ASP A 411 -1.32 15.06 -75.05
N GLN A 412 -2.23 14.37 -74.35
CA GLN A 412 -3.63 14.74 -74.17
C GLN A 412 -3.95 15.30 -72.77
N GLU A 413 -2.93 15.47 -71.91
CA GLU A 413 -3.08 15.90 -70.50
C GLU A 413 -4.03 15.01 -69.65
N GLU A 414 -4.29 13.78 -70.09
CA GLU A 414 -5.12 12.83 -69.35
C GLU A 414 -4.30 12.04 -68.33
N SER A 415 -4.82 11.89 -67.11
CA SER A 415 -4.20 11.05 -66.09
C SER A 415 -4.58 9.58 -66.25
N VAL A 416 -3.62 8.66 -66.05
CA VAL A 416 -3.83 7.21 -66.06
C VAL A 416 -4.91 6.73 -65.06
N LEU A 417 -5.09 7.44 -63.94
CA LEU A 417 -6.10 7.10 -62.92
C LEU A 417 -7.24 8.12 -62.94
N THR A 418 -8.45 7.68 -63.28
CA THR A 418 -9.65 8.52 -63.22
C THR A 418 -10.04 8.86 -61.78
N ALA A 419 -10.78 9.96 -61.58
CA ALA A 419 -11.26 10.37 -60.26
C ALA A 419 -12.04 9.26 -59.52
N VAL A 420 -12.83 8.46 -60.25
CA VAL A 420 -13.59 7.33 -59.68
C VAL A 420 -12.66 6.19 -59.26
N GLN A 421 -11.60 5.91 -60.02
CA GLN A 421 -10.60 4.88 -59.67
C GLN A 421 -9.78 5.28 -58.44
N LEU A 422 -9.41 6.56 -58.31
CA LEU A 422 -8.75 7.09 -57.10
C LEU A 422 -9.65 6.93 -55.87
N LEU A 423 -10.95 7.20 -55.99
CA LEU A 423 -11.91 6.99 -54.92
C LEU A 423 -11.97 5.51 -54.49
N TRP A 424 -11.99 4.60 -55.47
CA TRP A 424 -11.97 3.16 -55.21
C TRP A 424 -10.71 2.70 -54.48
N ILE A 425 -9.54 3.18 -54.89
CA ILE A 425 -8.26 2.87 -54.24
C ILE A 425 -8.30 3.33 -52.77
N ASN A 426 -8.82 4.54 -52.52
CA ASN A 426 -8.92 5.10 -51.18
C ASN A 426 -9.85 4.27 -50.28
N ILE A 427 -11.05 3.93 -50.77
CA ILE A 427 -12.02 3.13 -50.01
C ILE A 427 -11.48 1.73 -49.69
N ILE A 428 -10.87 1.06 -50.67
CA ILE A 428 -10.35 -0.31 -50.49
C ILE A 428 -9.21 -0.31 -49.48
N MET A 429 -8.28 0.65 -49.57
CA MET A 429 -7.19 0.78 -48.62
C MET A 429 -7.68 0.95 -47.20
N ASP A 430 -8.51 1.95 -46.95
CA ASP A 430 -8.97 2.28 -45.60
C ASP A 430 -9.70 1.08 -44.97
N THR A 431 -10.55 0.40 -45.75
CA THR A 431 -11.39 -0.69 -45.25
C THR A 431 -10.56 -1.94 -44.92
N PHE A 432 -9.70 -2.40 -45.83
CA PHE A 432 -8.91 -3.61 -45.61
C PHE A 432 -7.74 -3.40 -44.66
N ALA A 433 -7.12 -2.21 -44.68
CA ALA A 433 -6.01 -1.91 -43.79
C ALA A 433 -6.48 -1.73 -42.33
N THR A 434 -7.68 -1.18 -42.10
CA THR A 434 -8.31 -1.15 -40.76
C THR A 434 -8.61 -2.56 -40.25
N LEU A 435 -9.06 -3.47 -41.11
CA LEU A 435 -9.32 -4.87 -40.73
C LEU A 435 -8.02 -5.62 -40.36
N ALA A 436 -6.95 -5.38 -41.11
CA ALA A 436 -5.62 -5.93 -40.80
C ALA A 436 -5.06 -5.37 -39.48
N LEU A 437 -5.31 -4.10 -39.17
CA LEU A 437 -4.93 -3.48 -37.90
C LEU A 437 -5.58 -4.19 -36.70
N ALA A 438 -6.86 -4.54 -36.84
CA ALA A 438 -7.65 -5.14 -35.77
C ALA A 438 -7.27 -6.61 -35.46
N THR A 439 -6.52 -7.28 -36.34
CA THR A 439 -6.27 -8.73 -36.27
C THR A 439 -4.83 -9.10 -35.93
N ASN A 440 -3.93 -8.13 -35.71
CA ASN A 440 -2.54 -8.43 -35.35
C ASN A 440 -2.44 -9.16 -34.00
N PRO A 441 -1.71 -10.30 -33.94
CA PRO A 441 -1.54 -11.05 -32.70
C PRO A 441 -0.62 -10.31 -31.72
N LEU A 442 -0.85 -10.55 -30.42
CA LEU A 442 -0.03 -10.04 -29.33
C LEU A 442 1.44 -10.46 -29.47
N LEU A 443 2.34 -9.46 -29.42
CA LEU A 443 3.79 -9.68 -29.34
C LEU A 443 4.26 -9.69 -27.87
N PRO A 444 5.32 -10.45 -27.54
CA PRO A 444 5.92 -10.44 -26.20
C PRO A 444 6.48 -9.05 -25.82
N LEU A 445 6.43 -8.69 -24.54
CA LEU A 445 6.97 -7.41 -24.02
C LEU A 445 8.46 -7.19 -24.30
N SER A 446 9.24 -8.27 -24.43
CA SER A 446 10.70 -8.20 -24.61
C SER A 446 11.15 -7.82 -26.02
N SER A 447 10.24 -7.84 -27.01
CA SER A 447 10.59 -7.56 -28.41
C SER A 447 10.45 -6.10 -28.83
N SER A 448 9.88 -5.22 -27.99
CA SER A 448 9.69 -3.80 -28.31
C SER A 448 10.23 -2.90 -27.20
N SER A 449 11.15 -2.00 -27.54
CA SER A 449 11.61 -0.93 -26.66
C SER A 449 10.50 0.11 -26.48
N THR A 450 10.52 0.84 -25.35
CA THR A 450 9.66 2.01 -25.16
C THR A 450 9.97 3.05 -26.23
N CYS A 451 8.95 3.44 -27.01
CA CYS A 451 9.07 4.53 -27.96
C CYS A 451 8.75 5.85 -27.23
N PRO A 452 9.66 6.85 -27.22
CA PRO A 452 9.36 8.14 -26.61
C PRO A 452 8.28 8.86 -27.43
N LEU A 453 7.44 9.65 -26.76
CA LEU A 453 6.37 10.45 -27.37
C LEU A 453 6.83 11.35 -28.53
N GLN A 454 8.09 11.79 -28.49
CA GLN A 454 8.68 12.67 -29.49
C GLN A 454 9.44 11.91 -30.59
N ALA A 455 9.38 10.58 -30.61
CA ALA A 455 9.96 9.82 -31.70
C ALA A 455 9.26 10.20 -33.02
N PRO A 456 10.02 10.42 -34.10
CA PRO A 456 9.41 10.64 -35.40
C PRO A 456 8.54 9.43 -35.77
N LEU A 457 7.38 9.71 -36.38
CA LEU A 457 6.41 8.69 -36.79
C LEU A 457 6.95 7.75 -37.88
N LEU A 458 8.09 8.10 -38.50
CA LEU A 458 8.77 7.46 -39.62
C LEU A 458 10.28 7.40 -39.40
#